data_AF-A0AAN6ECF5-F1
#
_entry.id   AF-A0AAN6ECF5-F1
#
_cell.length_a   1.000
_cell.length_b   1.000
_cell.length_c   1.000
_cell.angle_alpha   90.00
_cell.angle_beta   90.00
_cell.angle_gamma   90.00
#
_symmetry.space_group_name_H-M   'P 1'
#
loop_
_entity.id
_entity.type
_entity.pdbx_description
1 polymer ?
#
loop_
_entity_poly.entity_id
_entity_poly.type
_entity_poly.pdbx_seq_one_letter_code
_entity_poly.pdbx_strand_id
1 'polypeptide(L)'
;MGRPSIGKNGKGVIVVDPDNLCMPDIAELSVKLPAEHFFETCNYKNGDMVKFFNLRKFFRESGISALPEATFSHDHSAAIVRLIRFKDSPYVVLYVSLPHVIFDGTAIAAFLNNWAECTRNLNNPEYKLKYPPVNDRKVVRDYFNTVTAIEPPHTKHFKDLGAESLVKVPSSVIAALLLAAPDIPAFEEQHLLHFTAEKLEQLRQDVDKAQTTNLALAAVLTKTILQANIQMFNSMPTWSYVMFPYDCRHRTEVPMTYSGNLSFSAVAPLESQTVLDESYKEIAQAIKEHCSKVSSEYAKSLIYTVENEIGVLFQAGISLCNSPDTSYVGLTNLRYMPLYSIDFGYGGPEILSNGYFIREGMQRIYSNKQDGGIDLFMNIKDDLFEYLKKSDELLKYADIIF
;
A
#
# COMPACT_ATOMS: atom_id res chain seq x y z
N MET A 1 29.33 -4.67 24.19
CA MET A 1 28.85 -5.46 23.03
C MET A 1 29.31 -6.90 23.11
N GLY A 2 28.38 -7.85 22.99
CA GLY A 2 28.71 -9.28 22.98
C GLY A 2 29.47 -9.72 21.74
N ARG A 3 30.46 -10.63 21.88
CA ARG A 3 31.06 -11.27 20.71
C ARG A 3 30.03 -12.23 20.09
N PRO A 4 29.70 -12.10 18.79
CA PRO A 4 28.95 -13.13 18.10
C PRO A 4 29.78 -14.40 18.11
N SER A 5 29.20 -15.49 18.63
CA SER A 5 29.81 -16.81 18.58
C SER A 5 28.92 -17.75 17.79
N ILE A 6 29.54 -18.61 16.99
CA ILE A 6 28.84 -19.65 16.26
C ILE A 6 28.79 -20.87 17.18
N GLY A 7 27.58 -21.23 17.61
CA GLY A 7 27.39 -22.48 18.33
C GLY A 7 27.84 -23.66 17.47
N LYS A 8 28.19 -24.79 18.08
CA LYS A 8 28.70 -25.99 17.37
C LYS A 8 27.76 -26.53 16.27
N ASN A 9 26.54 -26.01 16.16
CA ASN A 9 25.52 -26.32 15.16
C ASN A 9 25.43 -25.29 14.01
N GLY A 10 26.31 -24.30 13.93
CA GLY A 10 26.33 -23.32 12.84
C GLY A 10 25.38 -22.13 12.98
N LYS A 11 24.70 -21.96 14.13
CA LYS A 11 23.87 -20.77 14.40
C LYS A 11 24.66 -19.73 15.19
N GLY A 12 24.59 -18.46 14.77
CA GLY A 12 25.17 -17.33 15.48
C GLY A 12 24.30 -16.88 16.66
N VAL A 13 24.92 -16.65 17.83
CA VAL A 13 24.28 -16.02 18.99
C VAL A 13 25.17 -14.87 19.47
N ILE A 14 24.55 -13.73 19.83
CA ILE A 14 25.23 -12.59 20.44
C ILE A 14 24.98 -12.65 21.95
N VAL A 15 26.04 -12.90 22.73
CA VAL A 15 25.97 -12.90 24.21
C VAL A 15 26.42 -11.54 24.71
N VAL A 16 25.47 -10.68 25.10
CA VAL A 16 25.76 -9.30 25.52
C VAL A 16 26.40 -9.27 26.90
N ASP A 17 27.59 -8.64 26.98
CA ASP A 17 28.28 -8.30 28.22
C ASP A 17 27.53 -7.16 28.95
N PRO A 18 27.00 -7.37 30.16
CA PRO A 18 26.23 -6.38 30.89
C PRO A 18 27.04 -5.16 31.34
N ASP A 19 28.38 -5.22 31.35
CA ASP A 19 29.23 -4.16 31.89
C ASP A 19 29.93 -3.29 30.81
N ASN A 20 29.63 -3.49 29.52
CA ASN A 20 30.33 -2.82 28.42
C ASN A 20 29.38 -2.20 27.35
N LEU A 21 28.92 -0.98 27.63
CA LEU A 21 28.01 -0.11 26.84
C LEU A 21 28.69 0.64 25.67
N CYS A 22 29.66 0.05 24.98
CA CYS A 22 30.13 0.61 23.71
C CYS A 22 29.15 0.25 22.58
N MET A 23 28.48 1.26 22.02
CA MET A 23 27.58 1.16 20.86
C MET A 23 28.33 0.59 19.63
N PRO A 24 27.78 -0.42 18.93
CA PRO A 24 28.19 -0.64 17.54
C PRO A 24 27.60 0.43 16.65
N ASP A 25 28.35 0.82 15.62
CA ASP A 25 27.79 1.29 14.36
C ASP A 25 26.59 0.41 13.96
N ILE A 26 25.56 1.02 13.38
CA ILE A 26 24.34 0.35 12.88
C ILE A 26 24.67 -1.06 12.37
N ALA A 27 24.32 -2.09 13.14
CA ALA A 27 24.51 -3.47 12.73
C ALA A 27 23.33 -3.84 11.84
N GLU A 28 23.50 -3.76 10.52
CA GLU A 28 22.56 -4.37 9.59
C GLU A 28 22.59 -5.89 9.77
N LEU A 29 21.51 -6.42 10.36
CA LEU A 29 21.27 -7.85 10.41
C LEU A 29 20.59 -8.27 9.11
N SER A 30 21.38 -8.68 8.12
CA SER A 30 20.87 -9.31 6.89
C SER A 30 20.65 -10.79 7.11
N VAL A 31 19.40 -11.25 7.09
CA VAL A 31 19.11 -12.68 6.96
C VAL A 31 19.16 -13.03 5.48
N LYS A 32 20.32 -13.51 5.01
CA LYS A 32 20.50 -14.02 3.65
C LYS A 32 19.82 -15.38 3.51
N LEU A 33 18.55 -15.38 3.12
CA LEU A 33 17.93 -16.56 2.49
C LEU A 33 17.99 -16.33 0.98
N PRO A 34 18.69 -17.18 0.20
CA PRO A 34 18.71 -17.06 -1.25
C PRO A 34 17.28 -17.07 -1.78
N ALA A 35 16.94 -16.12 -2.66
CA ALA A 35 15.66 -16.10 -3.37
C ALA A 35 15.36 -17.43 -4.08
N GLU A 36 16.41 -18.16 -4.43
CA GLU A 36 16.44 -19.49 -5.05
C GLU A 36 15.57 -20.52 -4.28
N HIS A 37 15.64 -20.55 -2.95
CA HIS A 37 14.83 -21.46 -2.13
C HIS A 37 13.33 -21.08 -2.12
N PHE A 38 13.02 -19.80 -2.34
CA PHE A 38 11.64 -19.33 -2.48
C PHE A 38 11.03 -19.76 -3.83
N PHE A 39 11.81 -19.71 -4.91
CA PHE A 39 11.37 -20.20 -6.22
C PHE A 39 11.15 -21.72 -6.24
N GLU A 40 11.93 -22.50 -5.47
CA GLU A 40 11.69 -23.94 -5.30
C GLU A 40 10.34 -24.23 -4.64
N THR A 41 9.91 -23.44 -3.65
CA THR A 41 8.56 -23.58 -3.04
C THR A 41 7.42 -23.18 -3.98
N CYS A 42 7.71 -22.40 -5.03
CA CYS A 42 6.76 -22.06 -6.10
C CYS A 42 6.66 -23.14 -7.20
N ASN A 43 7.33 -24.30 -7.03
CA ASN A 43 7.36 -25.39 -8.01
C ASN A 43 7.95 -24.97 -9.38
N TYR A 44 8.99 -24.13 -9.35
CA TYR A 44 9.76 -23.68 -10.50
C TYR A 44 10.68 -24.79 -11.02
N LYS A 45 10.15 -25.85 -11.64
CA LYS A 45 10.99 -26.91 -12.23
C LYS A 45 10.84 -27.13 -13.74
N ASN A 46 9.85 -26.52 -14.41
CA ASN A 46 9.54 -26.90 -15.79
C ASN A 46 9.39 -25.75 -16.81
N GLY A 47 9.99 -24.57 -16.58
CA GLY A 47 10.03 -23.53 -17.62
C GLY A 47 8.67 -22.94 -18.04
N ASP A 48 7.58 -23.34 -17.38
CA ASP A 48 6.34 -22.59 -17.37
C ASP A 48 6.59 -21.33 -16.55
N MET A 49 6.96 -20.23 -17.22
CA MET A 49 6.80 -18.92 -16.61
C MET A 49 5.38 -18.86 -16.05
N VAL A 50 5.26 -18.36 -14.83
CA VAL A 50 3.99 -17.86 -14.29
C VAL A 50 3.44 -16.94 -15.38
N LYS A 51 2.43 -17.42 -16.14
CA LYS A 51 1.87 -16.80 -17.35
C LYS A 51 1.18 -15.46 -17.08
N PHE A 52 1.40 -14.87 -15.91
CA PHE A 52 0.73 -13.67 -15.47
C PHE A 52 1.26 -12.39 -16.12
N PHE A 53 2.38 -12.44 -16.86
CA PHE A 53 2.95 -11.25 -17.47
C PHE A 53 3.68 -11.55 -18.80
N ASN A 54 3.11 -11.12 -19.93
CA ASN A 54 3.73 -11.25 -21.26
C ASN A 54 4.63 -10.04 -21.57
N LEU A 55 5.89 -10.11 -21.11
CA LEU A 55 6.92 -9.07 -21.29
C LEU A 55 7.11 -8.60 -22.74
N ARG A 56 7.04 -9.52 -23.71
CA ARG A 56 7.22 -9.14 -25.13
C ARG A 56 6.05 -8.33 -25.66
N LYS A 57 4.83 -8.69 -25.25
CA LYS A 57 3.62 -7.92 -25.58
C LYS A 57 3.68 -6.53 -24.96
N PHE A 58 4.11 -6.45 -23.69
CA PHE A 58 4.30 -5.19 -22.97
C PHE A 58 5.20 -4.21 -23.71
N PHE A 59 6.43 -4.59 -24.07
CA PHE A 59 7.38 -3.69 -24.74
C PHE A 59 6.87 -3.20 -26.09
N ARG A 60 6.21 -4.08 -26.85
CA ARG A 60 5.65 -3.74 -28.16
C ARG A 60 4.49 -2.75 -28.06
N GLU A 61 3.63 -2.88 -27.05
CA GLU A 61 2.39 -2.09 -26.93
C GLU A 61 2.57 -0.79 -26.13
N SER A 62 3.55 -0.72 -25.22
CA SER A 62 3.82 0.46 -24.39
C SER A 62 4.84 1.44 -24.97
N GLY A 63 5.63 1.03 -25.97
CA GLY A 63 6.75 1.83 -26.49
C GLY A 63 7.97 1.91 -25.56
N ILE A 64 7.93 1.21 -24.42
CA ILE A 64 9.03 1.11 -23.46
C ILE A 64 10.08 0.14 -24.02
N SER A 65 11.34 0.57 -24.11
CA SER A 65 12.43 -0.23 -24.70
C SER A 65 13.03 -1.26 -23.73
N ALA A 66 12.93 -1.00 -22.43
CA ALA A 66 13.30 -1.91 -21.35
C ALA A 66 12.53 -1.52 -20.08
N LEU A 67 12.13 -2.51 -19.28
CA LEU A 67 11.73 -2.23 -17.90
C LEU A 67 12.99 -1.76 -17.17
N PRO A 68 12.89 -0.89 -16.15
CA PRO A 68 13.97 -0.77 -15.18
C PRO A 68 14.36 -2.19 -14.79
N GLU A 69 15.66 -2.51 -14.74
CA GLU A 69 16.07 -3.74 -14.11
C GLU A 69 15.40 -3.74 -12.74
N ALA A 70 14.41 -4.61 -12.56
CA ALA A 70 13.99 -4.94 -11.22
C ALA A 70 15.27 -5.51 -10.64
N THR A 71 15.98 -4.71 -9.84
CA THR A 71 17.12 -5.17 -9.07
C THR A 71 16.54 -6.11 -8.02
N PHE A 72 16.09 -7.27 -8.46
CA PHE A 72 16.23 -8.50 -7.75
C PHE A 72 17.60 -9.03 -8.15
N SER A 73 18.66 -8.27 -7.83
CA SER A 73 20.00 -8.85 -7.78
C SER A 73 19.96 -10.12 -6.92
N HIS A 74 20.84 -11.07 -7.20
CA HIS A 74 20.97 -12.30 -6.41
C HIS A 74 21.23 -12.05 -4.89
N ASP A 75 21.40 -10.80 -4.45
CA ASP A 75 21.69 -10.37 -3.08
C ASP A 75 20.48 -9.88 -2.23
N HIS A 76 19.25 -9.78 -2.77
CA HIS A 76 18.13 -9.19 -1.99
C HIS A 76 17.49 -10.15 -0.97
N SER A 77 17.50 -9.72 0.30
CA SER A 77 16.83 -10.40 1.41
C SER A 77 15.29 -10.31 1.26
N ALA A 78 14.58 -11.40 1.52
CA ALA A 78 13.10 -11.44 1.50
C ALA A 78 12.43 -10.59 2.61
N ALA A 79 13.21 -10.16 3.59
CA ALA A 79 12.85 -9.20 4.62
C ALA A 79 14.12 -8.46 5.05
N ILE A 80 14.01 -7.15 5.28
CA ILE A 80 15.06 -6.35 5.92
C ILE A 80 14.51 -5.92 7.27
N VAL A 81 15.28 -6.20 8.33
CA VAL A 81 14.94 -5.82 9.70
C VAL A 81 16.09 -5.00 10.25
N ARG A 82 15.79 -3.81 10.77
CA ARG A 82 16.75 -2.97 11.48
C ARG A 82 16.20 -2.62 12.85
N LEU A 83 17.02 -2.78 13.88
CA LEU A 83 16.73 -2.35 15.23
C LEU A 83 17.58 -1.12 15.53
N ILE A 84 16.92 0.01 15.77
CA ILE A 84 17.60 1.28 16.02
C ILE A 84 17.31 1.70 17.45
N ARG A 85 18.36 1.82 18.26
CA ARG A 85 18.26 2.33 19.63
C ARG A 85 18.75 3.77 19.66
N PHE A 86 17.97 4.66 20.22
CA PHE A 86 18.38 6.04 20.42
C PHE A 86 19.27 6.14 21.66
N LYS A 87 20.33 6.97 21.57
CA LYS A 87 21.21 7.26 22.70
C LYS A 87 20.40 7.90 23.83
N ASP A 88 20.63 7.44 25.06
CA ASP A 88 20.01 7.97 26.29
C ASP A 88 18.47 7.99 26.27
N SER A 89 17.84 7.12 25.46
CA SER A 89 16.39 7.03 25.31
C SER A 89 15.89 5.62 25.63
N PRO A 90 14.73 5.48 26.27
CA PRO A 90 14.09 4.18 26.48
C PRO A 90 13.45 3.63 25.19
N TYR A 91 13.33 4.45 24.13
CA TYR A 91 12.68 4.06 22.89
C TYR A 91 13.60 3.30 21.93
N VAL A 92 13.00 2.36 21.21
CA VAL A 92 13.64 1.57 20.15
C VAL A 92 12.74 1.63 18.92
N VAL A 93 13.34 1.78 17.74
CA VAL A 93 12.64 1.67 16.45
C VAL A 93 12.93 0.30 15.87
N LEU A 94 11.86 -0.41 15.54
CA LEU A 94 11.92 -1.59 14.71
C LEU A 94 11.51 -1.21 13.30
N TYR A 95 12.48 -1.11 12.40
CA TYR A 95 12.24 -0.88 10.99
C TYR A 95 12.19 -2.21 10.25
N VAL A 96 11.10 -2.44 9.53
CA VAL A 96 10.90 -3.66 8.74
C VAL A 96 10.53 -3.27 7.32
N SER A 97 11.28 -3.79 6.35
CA SER A 97 10.96 -3.67 4.93
C SER A 97 10.67 -5.05 4.36
N LEU A 98 9.51 -5.16 3.72
CA LEU A 98 9.01 -6.39 3.11
C LEU A 98 8.58 -6.09 1.66
N PRO A 99 8.90 -6.98 0.71
CA PRO A 99 8.56 -6.75 -0.69
C PRO A 99 7.04 -6.88 -0.93
N HIS A 100 6.42 -5.81 -1.43
CA HIS A 100 4.97 -5.75 -1.66
C HIS A 100 4.46 -6.68 -2.78
N VAL A 101 5.36 -7.16 -3.65
CA VAL A 101 5.06 -8.23 -4.62
C VAL A 101 4.78 -9.57 -3.92
N ILE A 102 5.35 -9.77 -2.72
CA ILE A 102 5.17 -10.98 -1.93
C ILE A 102 3.97 -10.84 -1.00
N PHE A 103 3.87 -9.72 -0.28
CA PHE A 103 2.89 -9.48 0.78
C PHE A 103 2.00 -8.27 0.47
N ASP A 104 0.71 -8.34 0.82
CA ASP A 104 -0.12 -7.14 1.00
C ASP A 104 -0.04 -6.63 2.45
N GLY A 105 -0.69 -5.49 2.74
CA GLY A 105 -0.70 -4.90 4.07
C GLY A 105 -1.27 -5.83 5.16
N THR A 106 -2.32 -6.61 4.84
CA THR A 106 -2.89 -7.60 5.77
C THR A 106 -1.85 -8.66 6.11
N ALA A 107 -1.18 -9.21 5.10
CA ALA A 107 -0.17 -10.24 5.28
C ALA A 107 1.07 -9.72 6.02
N ILE A 108 1.48 -8.47 5.80
CA ILE A 108 2.55 -7.81 6.57
C ILE A 108 2.16 -7.70 8.04
N ALA A 109 0.96 -7.20 8.34
CA ALA A 109 0.49 -7.07 9.71
C ALA A 109 0.41 -8.44 10.41
N ALA A 110 -0.09 -9.46 9.71
CA ALA A 110 -0.14 -10.83 10.22
C ALA A 110 1.27 -11.41 10.47
N PHE A 111 2.21 -11.21 9.54
CA PHE A 111 3.60 -11.63 9.69
C PHE A 111 4.24 -11.02 10.94
N LEU A 112 4.11 -9.71 11.14
CA LEU A 112 4.70 -9.02 12.29
C LEU A 112 4.10 -9.48 13.62
N ASN A 113 2.78 -9.66 13.67
CA ASN A 113 2.11 -10.19 14.87
C ASN A 113 2.54 -11.63 15.17
N ASN A 114 2.60 -12.50 14.16
CA ASN A 114 3.08 -13.87 14.31
C ASN A 114 4.54 -13.93 14.75
N TRP A 115 5.39 -13.05 14.21
CA TRP A 115 6.79 -12.95 14.63
C TRP A 115 6.91 -12.51 16.10
N ALA A 116 6.15 -11.50 16.50
CA ALA A 116 6.08 -11.05 17.88
C ALA A 116 5.59 -12.17 18.82
N GLU A 117 4.54 -12.89 18.42
CA GLU A 117 3.99 -14.04 19.16
C GLU A 117 5.00 -15.18 19.32
N CYS A 118 5.67 -15.57 18.25
CA CYS A 118 6.75 -16.55 18.31
C CYS A 118 7.89 -16.08 19.22
N THR A 119 8.24 -14.78 19.19
CA THR A 119 9.30 -14.21 20.02
C THR A 119 8.99 -14.35 21.51
N ARG A 120 7.74 -14.05 21.92
CA ARG A 120 7.30 -14.22 23.32
C ARG A 120 7.31 -15.68 23.79
N ASN A 121 7.28 -16.63 22.85
CA ASN A 121 7.20 -18.06 23.13
C ASN A 121 8.49 -18.83 22.76
N LEU A 122 9.63 -18.15 22.52
CA LEU A 122 10.88 -18.80 22.08
C LEU A 122 11.38 -19.91 23.01
N ASN A 123 11.08 -19.82 24.32
CA ASN A 123 11.49 -20.81 25.32
C ASN A 123 10.47 -21.95 25.49
N ASN A 124 9.37 -21.95 24.73
CA ASN A 124 8.34 -22.99 24.74
C ASN A 124 8.43 -23.83 23.46
N PRO A 125 9.12 -24.99 23.47
CA PRO A 125 9.34 -25.80 22.27
C PRO A 125 8.07 -26.43 21.70
N GLU A 126 7.01 -26.58 22.51
CA GLU A 126 5.71 -27.12 22.09
C GLU A 126 4.80 -26.03 21.51
N TYR A 127 5.21 -24.76 21.55
CA TYR A 127 4.40 -23.66 21.07
C TYR A 127 4.17 -23.74 19.56
N LYS A 128 2.91 -23.59 19.16
CA LYS A 128 2.50 -23.46 17.76
C LYS A 128 1.56 -22.29 17.65
N LEU A 129 1.72 -21.50 16.59
CA LEU A 129 0.76 -20.45 16.23
C LEU A 129 -0.64 -21.07 16.15
N LYS A 130 -1.61 -20.44 16.80
CA LYS A 130 -3.01 -20.88 16.75
C LYS A 130 -3.54 -20.90 15.31
N TYR A 131 -3.10 -19.94 14.51
CA TYR A 131 -3.49 -19.76 13.12
C TYR A 131 -2.22 -19.62 12.25
N PRO A 132 -1.59 -20.75 11.86
CA PRO A 132 -0.37 -20.69 11.05
C PRO A 132 -0.66 -20.08 9.66
N PRO A 133 0.31 -19.36 9.08
CA PRO A 133 0.15 -18.77 7.75
C PRO A 133 0.03 -19.85 6.67
N VAL A 134 -0.89 -19.63 5.72
CA VAL A 134 -1.00 -20.43 4.50
C VAL A 134 -0.07 -19.83 3.45
N ASN A 135 1.05 -20.51 3.18
CA ASN A 135 2.08 -20.06 2.24
C ASN A 135 1.89 -20.62 0.82
N ASP A 136 1.08 -21.67 0.65
CA ASP A 136 0.84 -22.24 -0.68
C ASP A 136 -0.03 -21.32 -1.52
N ARG A 137 0.58 -20.63 -2.49
CA ARG A 137 -0.12 -19.71 -3.41
C ARG A 137 -1.10 -20.42 -4.34
N LYS A 138 -1.07 -21.76 -4.44
CA LYS A 138 -2.05 -22.53 -5.22
C LYS A 138 -3.47 -22.28 -4.75
N VAL A 139 -3.70 -22.05 -3.46
CA VAL A 139 -5.06 -21.78 -2.92
C VAL A 139 -5.75 -20.61 -3.61
N VAL A 140 -4.99 -19.59 -4.03
CA VAL A 140 -5.53 -18.44 -4.77
C VAL A 140 -5.91 -18.85 -6.20
N ARG A 141 -5.00 -19.55 -6.88
CA ARG A 141 -5.25 -20.05 -8.25
C ARG A 141 -6.42 -21.01 -8.29
N ASP A 142 -6.47 -21.95 -7.36
CA ASP A 142 -7.49 -23.00 -7.31
C ASP A 142 -8.87 -22.37 -7.09
N TYR A 143 -8.97 -21.41 -6.16
CA TYR A 143 -10.19 -20.62 -5.98
C TYR A 143 -10.57 -19.85 -7.25
N PHE A 144 -9.66 -19.05 -7.81
CA PHE A 144 -10.01 -18.23 -8.97
C PHE A 144 -10.22 -19.03 -10.26
N ASN A 145 -9.88 -20.32 -10.32
CA ASN A 145 -10.25 -21.20 -11.42
C ASN A 145 -11.73 -21.60 -11.39
N THR A 146 -12.40 -21.49 -10.24
CA THR A 146 -13.84 -21.75 -10.11
C THR A 146 -14.69 -20.49 -10.29
N VAL A 147 -14.08 -19.32 -10.28
CA VAL A 147 -14.76 -18.02 -10.42
C VAL A 147 -14.83 -17.60 -11.88
N THR A 148 -16.02 -17.22 -12.34
CA THR A 148 -16.22 -16.61 -13.66
C THR A 148 -15.98 -15.10 -13.59
N ALA A 149 -15.13 -14.57 -14.46
CA ALA A 149 -14.92 -13.13 -14.57
C ALA A 149 -16.19 -12.43 -15.08
N ILE A 150 -16.49 -11.27 -14.50
CA ILE A 150 -17.41 -10.29 -15.09
C ILE A 150 -16.58 -9.11 -15.59
N GLU A 151 -16.97 -8.42 -16.66
CA GLU A 151 -16.21 -7.21 -17.04
C GLU A 151 -16.37 -6.14 -15.95
N PRO A 152 -15.29 -5.70 -15.29
CA PRO A 152 -15.41 -4.76 -14.21
C PRO A 152 -15.58 -3.35 -14.81
N PRO A 153 -16.50 -2.53 -14.28
CA PRO A 153 -16.84 -1.24 -14.87
C PRO A 153 -15.64 -0.31 -15.10
N HIS A 154 -14.63 -0.35 -14.23
CA HIS A 154 -13.46 0.52 -14.34
C HIS A 154 -12.45 0.04 -15.39
N THR A 155 -12.28 -1.26 -15.66
CA THR A 155 -11.42 -1.67 -16.79
C THR A 155 -12.07 -1.28 -18.09
N LYS A 156 -13.40 -1.36 -18.18
CA LYS A 156 -14.13 -0.84 -19.34
C LYS A 156 -13.88 0.66 -19.50
N HIS A 157 -14.00 1.45 -18.42
CA HIS A 157 -13.65 2.88 -18.43
C HIS A 157 -12.25 3.13 -19.01
N PHE A 158 -11.23 2.42 -18.53
CA PHE A 158 -9.86 2.58 -19.03
C PHE A 158 -9.66 2.06 -20.47
N LYS A 159 -10.43 1.08 -20.92
CA LYS A 159 -10.46 0.67 -22.34
C LYS A 159 -11.07 1.76 -23.22
N ASP A 160 -12.18 2.32 -22.78
CA ASP A 160 -12.97 3.31 -23.52
C ASP A 160 -12.21 4.64 -23.70
N LEU A 161 -11.31 4.99 -22.77
CA LEU A 161 -10.42 6.14 -22.91
C LEU A 161 -9.42 6.02 -24.08
N GLY A 162 -9.08 4.80 -24.50
CA GLY A 162 -8.20 4.53 -25.64
C GLY A 162 -6.72 4.88 -25.43
N ALA A 163 -5.84 4.23 -26.22
CA ALA A 163 -4.39 4.44 -26.18
C ALA A 163 -3.91 5.73 -26.90
N GLU A 164 -4.81 6.54 -27.45
CA GLU A 164 -4.44 7.80 -28.12
C GLU A 164 -4.30 8.98 -27.14
N SER A 165 -4.76 8.83 -25.90
CA SER A 165 -4.54 9.78 -24.79
C SER A 165 -3.07 9.85 -24.32
N LEU A 166 -2.16 9.07 -24.91
CA LEU A 166 -0.82 8.75 -24.40
C LEU A 166 0.28 9.81 -24.66
N VAL A 167 -0.05 11.00 -25.18
CA VAL A 167 0.96 11.86 -25.84
C VAL A 167 1.79 12.75 -24.90
N LYS A 168 1.58 12.76 -23.57
CA LYS A 168 2.27 13.73 -22.69
C LYS A 168 2.75 13.23 -21.33
N VAL A 169 2.98 11.93 -21.14
CA VAL A 169 3.47 11.43 -19.83
C VAL A 169 4.99 11.31 -19.84
N PRO A 170 5.72 12.00 -18.93
CA PRO A 170 7.18 11.87 -18.83
C PRO A 170 7.61 10.44 -18.47
N SER A 171 8.73 9.99 -19.01
CA SER A 171 9.29 8.64 -18.78
C SER A 171 9.55 8.32 -17.30
N SER A 172 9.73 9.35 -16.45
CA SER A 172 9.87 9.21 -15.00
C SER A 172 8.59 8.73 -14.31
N VAL A 173 7.42 9.11 -14.83
CA VAL A 173 6.11 8.69 -14.32
C VAL A 173 5.86 7.22 -14.67
N ILE A 174 6.31 6.78 -15.85
CA ILE A 174 6.22 5.39 -16.30
C ILE A 174 7.03 4.45 -15.39
N ALA A 175 8.25 4.84 -15.02
CA ALA A 175 9.09 4.06 -14.12
C ALA A 175 8.51 4.00 -12.69
N ALA A 176 7.99 5.12 -12.16
CA ALA A 176 7.34 5.15 -10.85
C ALA A 176 6.03 4.33 -10.80
N LEU A 177 5.28 4.25 -11.91
CA LEU A 177 4.02 3.52 -12.00
C LEU A 177 4.18 2.01 -12.12
N LEU A 178 5.23 1.54 -12.77
CA LEU A 178 5.39 0.13 -13.09
C LEU A 178 6.08 -0.65 -11.98
N LEU A 179 7.21 -0.14 -11.47
CA LEU A 179 8.07 -0.84 -10.53
C LEU A 179 8.95 0.24 -9.94
N ALA A 180 8.79 0.58 -8.65
CA ALA A 180 9.68 1.49 -7.95
C ALA A 180 11.14 1.11 -8.24
N ALA A 181 11.76 1.81 -9.18
CA ALA A 181 13.17 1.66 -9.47
C ALA A 181 13.89 2.22 -8.23
N PRO A 182 14.88 1.50 -7.68
CA PRO A 182 15.61 1.96 -6.50
C PRO A 182 16.33 3.31 -6.71
N ASP A 183 16.48 3.73 -7.96
CA ASP A 183 17.13 4.99 -8.36
C ASP A 183 16.14 6.16 -8.53
N ILE A 184 14.83 5.96 -8.37
CA ILE A 184 13.89 7.07 -8.27
C ILE A 184 13.94 7.54 -6.80
N PRO A 185 14.37 8.78 -6.52
CA PRO A 185 14.31 9.31 -5.17
C PRO A 185 12.89 9.11 -4.65
N ALA A 186 12.76 8.60 -3.42
CA ALA A 186 11.45 8.64 -2.77
C ALA A 186 10.94 10.08 -2.84
N PHE A 187 9.63 10.29 -3.02
CA PHE A 187 9.09 11.64 -2.84
C PHE A 187 9.62 12.14 -1.50
N GLU A 188 10.41 13.22 -1.52
CA GLU A 188 10.94 13.85 -0.30
C GLU A 188 9.79 14.45 0.55
N GLU A 189 8.59 14.46 -0.04
CA GLU A 189 7.42 15.25 0.34
C GLU A 189 6.32 14.30 0.85
N GLN A 190 6.12 14.32 2.17
CA GLN A 190 4.97 13.73 2.83
C GLN A 190 4.40 14.74 3.82
N HIS A 191 3.09 14.96 3.75
CA HIS A 191 2.40 15.85 4.67
C HIS A 191 1.59 15.05 5.66
N LEU A 192 1.62 15.43 6.92
CA LEU A 192 0.85 14.80 7.96
C LEU A 192 -0.27 15.73 8.43
N LEU A 193 -1.49 15.24 8.27
CA LEU A 193 -2.69 15.87 8.81
C LEU A 193 -3.24 15.02 9.95
N HIS A 194 -3.55 15.66 11.07
CA HIS A 194 -4.21 15.03 12.20
C HIS A 194 -5.70 15.38 12.22
N PHE A 195 -6.55 14.35 12.27
CA PHE A 195 -7.98 14.50 12.44
C PHE A 195 -8.36 13.95 13.81
N THR A 196 -8.74 14.83 14.73
CA THR A 196 -9.15 14.40 16.07
C THR A 196 -10.42 13.54 16.01
N ALA A 197 -10.69 12.77 17.07
CA ALA A 197 -11.94 11.99 17.13
C ALA A 197 -13.20 12.86 16.98
N GLU A 198 -13.19 14.07 17.56
CA GLU A 198 -14.27 15.05 17.43
C GLU A 198 -14.41 15.54 15.98
N LYS A 199 -13.30 15.93 15.34
CA LYS A 199 -13.31 16.40 13.94
C LYS A 199 -13.73 15.32 12.96
N LEU A 200 -13.40 14.05 13.22
CA LEU A 200 -13.86 12.91 12.42
C LEU A 200 -15.36 12.66 12.54
N GLU A 201 -15.91 12.82 13.74
CA GLU A 201 -17.35 12.70 13.94
C GLU A 201 -18.08 13.89 13.30
N GLN A 202 -17.54 15.11 13.43
CA GLN A 202 -18.04 16.29 12.73
C GLN A 202 -18.02 16.11 11.21
N LEU A 203 -16.91 15.60 10.65
CA LEU A 203 -16.78 15.25 9.23
C LEU A 203 -17.89 14.28 8.80
N ARG A 204 -18.14 13.22 9.57
CA ARG A 204 -19.22 12.28 9.27
C ARG A 204 -20.58 12.96 9.32
N GLN A 205 -20.84 13.81 10.31
CA GLN A 205 -22.13 14.48 10.45
C GLN A 205 -22.41 15.45 9.31
N ASP A 206 -21.40 16.22 8.91
CA ASP A 206 -21.51 17.22 7.85
C ASP A 206 -21.64 16.59 6.46
N VAL A 207 -20.99 15.43 6.23
CA VAL A 207 -21.15 14.69 4.98
C VAL A 207 -22.47 13.91 5.00
N ASP A 208 -22.55 12.89 5.85
CA ASP A 208 -23.74 12.08 6.10
C ASP A 208 -23.42 11.07 7.21
N LYS A 209 -24.11 11.18 8.34
CA LYS A 209 -23.88 10.32 9.52
C LYS A 209 -24.02 8.83 9.21
N ALA A 210 -24.78 8.45 8.18
CA ALA A 210 -24.93 7.07 7.74
C ALA A 210 -23.72 6.53 6.96
N GLN A 211 -22.84 7.39 6.43
CA GLN A 211 -21.65 6.98 5.70
C GLN A 211 -20.52 6.55 6.63
N THR A 212 -19.58 5.78 6.09
CA THR A 212 -18.35 5.43 6.82
C THR A 212 -17.39 6.62 6.86
N THR A 213 -16.50 6.67 7.85
CA THR A 213 -15.43 7.68 7.90
C THR A 213 -14.58 7.67 6.63
N ASN A 214 -14.34 6.49 6.04
CA ASN A 214 -13.57 6.38 4.79
C ASN A 214 -14.26 7.09 3.63
N LEU A 215 -15.57 6.93 3.48
CA LEU A 215 -16.33 7.55 2.40
C LEU A 215 -16.48 9.06 2.61
N ALA A 216 -16.73 9.49 3.85
CA ALA A 216 -16.79 10.91 4.19
C ALA A 216 -15.45 11.62 3.93
N LEU A 217 -14.34 11.02 4.38
CA LEU A 217 -13.00 11.52 4.14
C LEU A 217 -12.67 11.54 2.64
N ALA A 218 -12.99 10.46 1.92
CA ALA A 218 -12.74 10.40 0.48
C ALA A 218 -13.50 11.49 -0.28
N ALA A 219 -14.76 11.76 0.07
CA ALA A 219 -15.54 12.81 -0.57
C ALA A 219 -14.91 14.20 -0.39
N VAL A 220 -14.52 14.54 0.85
CA VAL A 220 -13.84 15.82 1.13
C VAL A 220 -12.53 15.90 0.37
N LEU A 221 -11.65 14.89 0.50
CA LEU A 221 -10.37 14.87 -0.19
C LEU A 221 -10.51 14.96 -1.71
N THR A 222 -11.49 14.26 -2.30
CA THR A 222 -11.70 14.27 -3.76
C THR A 222 -12.00 15.68 -4.25
N LYS A 223 -12.91 16.38 -3.57
CA LYS A 223 -13.28 17.75 -3.95
C LYS A 223 -12.14 18.74 -3.71
N THR A 224 -11.50 18.70 -2.53
CA THR A 224 -10.45 19.65 -2.18
C THR A 224 -9.18 19.46 -3.00
N ILE A 225 -8.81 18.21 -3.32
CA ILE A 225 -7.67 17.91 -4.19
C ILE A 225 -7.99 18.29 -5.65
N LEU A 226 -9.22 18.08 -6.13
CA LEU A 226 -9.63 18.57 -7.44
C LEU A 226 -9.54 20.11 -7.52
N GLN A 227 -10.07 20.84 -6.53
CA GLN A 227 -9.98 22.30 -6.47
C GLN A 227 -8.52 22.78 -6.46
N ALA A 228 -7.66 22.13 -5.69
CA ALA A 228 -6.23 22.42 -5.65
C ALA A 228 -5.54 22.16 -7.01
N ASN A 229 -5.86 21.03 -7.67
CA ASN A 229 -5.37 20.70 -9.01
C ASN A 229 -5.77 21.78 -10.03
N ILE A 230 -7.02 22.26 -9.98
CA ILE A 230 -7.51 23.32 -10.88
C ILE A 230 -6.67 24.60 -10.74
N GLN A 231 -6.36 24.98 -9.50
CA GLN A 231 -5.56 26.18 -9.23
C GLN A 231 -4.10 25.98 -9.65
N MET A 232 -3.49 24.84 -9.32
CA MET A 232 -2.10 24.53 -9.64
C MET A 232 -1.87 24.45 -11.16
N PHE A 233 -2.72 23.74 -11.89
CA PHE A 233 -2.54 23.50 -13.32
C PHE A 233 -3.22 24.55 -14.21
N ASN A 234 -4.04 25.43 -13.63
CA ASN A 234 -4.87 26.39 -14.37
C ASN A 234 -5.69 25.70 -15.48
N SER A 235 -6.18 24.50 -15.18
CA SER A 235 -6.93 23.62 -16.07
C SER A 235 -7.87 22.75 -15.24
N MET A 236 -9.06 22.45 -15.75
CA MET A 236 -9.97 21.51 -15.10
C MET A 236 -9.68 20.09 -15.58
N PRO A 237 -9.23 19.17 -14.69
CA PRO A 237 -9.12 17.76 -15.02
C PRO A 237 -10.45 17.22 -15.53
N THR A 238 -10.45 16.31 -16.50
CA THR A 238 -11.70 15.68 -16.97
C THR A 238 -12.28 14.75 -15.91
N TRP A 239 -11.39 13.96 -15.28
CA TRP A 239 -11.76 12.91 -14.33
C TRP A 239 -11.09 13.11 -12.97
N SER A 240 -11.86 12.84 -11.93
CA SER A 240 -11.40 12.66 -10.56
C SER A 240 -11.52 11.18 -10.17
N TYR A 241 -10.40 10.54 -9.92
CA TYR A 241 -10.33 9.12 -9.58
C TYR A 241 -10.18 8.93 -8.08
N VAL A 242 -11.05 8.10 -7.51
CA VAL A 242 -10.94 7.63 -6.13
C VAL A 242 -10.60 6.16 -6.11
N MET A 243 -9.56 5.76 -5.35
CA MET A 243 -9.13 4.37 -5.26
C MET A 243 -9.07 3.89 -3.81
N PHE A 244 -9.59 2.68 -3.56
CA PHE A 244 -9.40 2.00 -2.27
C PHE A 244 -8.84 0.60 -2.51
N PRO A 245 -7.76 0.19 -1.81
CA PRO A 245 -7.35 -1.20 -1.78
C PRO A 245 -8.28 -1.99 -0.87
N TYR A 246 -8.65 -3.20 -1.29
CA TYR A 246 -9.47 -4.14 -0.53
C TYR A 246 -8.75 -5.45 -0.36
N ASP A 247 -8.83 -5.99 0.85
CA ASP A 247 -8.47 -7.38 1.13
C ASP A 247 -9.53 -8.31 0.54
N CYS A 248 -9.17 -9.01 -0.54
CA CYS A 248 -10.08 -9.94 -1.20
C CYS A 248 -10.26 -11.25 -0.44
N ARG A 249 -9.51 -11.54 0.63
CA ARG A 249 -9.76 -12.72 1.47
C ARG A 249 -11.19 -12.70 2.01
N HIS A 250 -11.70 -11.53 2.40
CA HIS A 250 -13.07 -11.36 2.89
C HIS A 250 -14.17 -11.55 1.82
N ARG A 251 -13.78 -11.67 0.55
CA ARG A 251 -14.68 -11.81 -0.60
C ARG A 251 -14.44 -13.10 -1.38
N THR A 252 -13.63 -14.00 -0.83
CA THR A 252 -13.24 -15.26 -1.46
C THR A 252 -13.26 -16.38 -0.43
N GLU A 253 -13.00 -17.61 -0.86
CA GLU A 253 -12.79 -18.75 0.05
C GLU A 253 -11.29 -18.96 0.35
N VAL A 254 -10.42 -18.05 -0.11
CA VAL A 254 -9.01 -18.09 0.23
C VAL A 254 -8.86 -17.87 1.74
N PRO A 255 -8.07 -18.71 2.46
CA PRO A 255 -7.93 -18.58 3.90
C PRO A 255 -7.53 -17.17 4.35
N MET A 256 -8.14 -16.67 5.42
CA MET A 256 -7.74 -15.39 6.03
C MET A 256 -6.26 -15.38 6.46
N THR A 257 -5.67 -16.56 6.70
CA THR A 257 -4.25 -16.72 7.05
C THR A 257 -3.32 -16.81 5.82
N TYR A 258 -3.83 -16.65 4.61
CA TYR A 258 -2.99 -16.62 3.40
C TYR A 258 -1.99 -15.46 3.47
N SER A 259 -0.71 -15.80 3.41
CA SER A 259 0.41 -14.88 3.65
C SER A 259 0.90 -14.13 2.41
N GLY A 260 0.32 -14.39 1.23
CA GLY A 260 0.70 -13.69 0.01
C GLY A 260 -0.03 -12.36 -0.17
N ASN A 261 0.08 -11.78 -1.36
CA ASN A 261 -0.73 -10.63 -1.76
C ASN A 261 -2.08 -11.13 -2.34
N LEU A 262 -3.18 -10.63 -1.79
CA LEU A 262 -4.55 -10.80 -2.28
C LEU A 262 -5.33 -9.49 -2.11
N SER A 263 -4.68 -8.36 -2.43
CA SER A 263 -5.28 -7.03 -2.39
C SER A 263 -5.62 -6.57 -3.79
N PHE A 264 -6.85 -6.09 -3.99
CA PHE A 264 -7.30 -5.50 -5.26
C PHE A 264 -7.91 -4.13 -5.02
N SER A 265 -7.75 -3.23 -5.99
CA SER A 265 -8.28 -1.88 -5.88
C SER A 265 -9.68 -1.77 -6.47
N ALA A 266 -10.60 -1.13 -5.74
CA ALA A 266 -11.73 -0.48 -6.37
C ALA A 266 -11.29 0.88 -6.90
N VAL A 267 -11.84 1.27 -8.05
CA VAL A 267 -11.64 2.59 -8.64
C VAL A 267 -13.00 3.19 -8.96
N ALA A 268 -13.23 4.41 -8.51
CA ALA A 268 -14.38 5.23 -8.86
C ALA A 268 -13.91 6.38 -9.77
N PRO A 269 -14.12 6.28 -11.10
CA PRO A 269 -14.00 7.42 -11.98
C PRO A 269 -15.22 8.35 -11.80
N LEU A 270 -14.98 9.61 -11.45
CA LEU A 270 -16.01 10.64 -11.33
C LEU A 270 -15.68 11.79 -12.27
N GLU A 271 -16.68 12.33 -12.98
CA GLU A 271 -16.48 13.53 -13.78
C GLU A 271 -16.18 14.72 -12.87
N SER A 272 -15.12 15.47 -13.15
CA SER A 272 -14.69 16.55 -12.26
C SER A 272 -15.73 17.66 -12.12
N GLN A 273 -16.47 17.98 -13.20
CA GLN A 273 -17.54 18.96 -13.13
C GLN A 273 -18.62 18.53 -12.12
N THR A 274 -19.04 17.27 -12.18
CA THR A 274 -19.98 16.68 -11.23
C THR A 274 -19.45 16.74 -9.79
N VAL A 275 -18.17 16.43 -9.56
CA VAL A 275 -17.54 16.56 -8.23
C VAL A 275 -17.57 18.00 -7.69
N LEU A 276 -17.43 19.01 -8.55
CA LEU A 276 -17.50 20.41 -8.13
C LEU A 276 -18.93 20.83 -7.78
N ASP A 277 -19.90 20.39 -8.59
CA ASP A 277 -21.30 20.80 -8.47
C ASP A 277 -22.03 20.08 -7.32
N GLU A 278 -21.65 18.83 -7.03
CA GLU A 278 -22.30 17.99 -6.03
C GLU A 278 -21.88 18.30 -4.58
N SER A 279 -22.77 17.99 -3.65
CA SER A 279 -22.48 17.99 -2.22
C SER A 279 -21.55 16.84 -1.83
N TYR A 280 -20.87 16.97 -0.68
CA TYR A 280 -20.05 15.87 -0.15
C TYR A 280 -20.80 14.56 0.03
N LYS A 281 -22.10 14.63 0.37
CA LYS A 281 -22.96 13.46 0.50
C LYS A 281 -23.12 12.71 -0.81
N GLU A 282 -23.40 13.44 -1.89
CA GLU A 282 -23.58 12.89 -3.24
C GLU A 282 -22.28 12.28 -3.75
N ILE A 283 -21.15 12.99 -3.58
CA ILE A 283 -19.82 12.47 -3.90
C ILE A 283 -19.53 11.17 -3.13
N ALA A 284 -19.77 11.14 -1.81
CA ALA A 284 -19.56 9.94 -0.99
C ALA A 284 -20.43 8.76 -1.47
N GLN A 285 -21.66 9.04 -1.89
CA GLN A 285 -22.59 8.03 -2.42
C GLN A 285 -22.13 7.52 -3.80
N ALA A 286 -21.68 8.39 -4.70
CA ALA A 286 -21.14 8.01 -6.01
C ALA A 286 -19.88 7.14 -5.87
N ILE A 287 -18.97 7.49 -4.96
CA ILE A 287 -17.80 6.68 -4.61
C ILE A 287 -18.22 5.30 -4.10
N LYS A 288 -19.19 5.26 -3.18
CA LYS A 288 -19.71 4.02 -2.60
C LYS A 288 -20.29 3.10 -3.67
N GLU A 289 -21.09 3.61 -4.59
CA GLU A 289 -21.72 2.84 -5.67
C GLU A 289 -20.71 2.20 -6.62
N HIS A 290 -19.58 2.86 -6.85
CA HIS A 290 -18.48 2.29 -7.62
C HIS A 290 -17.72 1.23 -6.80
N CYS A 291 -17.36 1.57 -5.57
CA CYS A 291 -16.47 0.73 -4.76
C CYS A 291 -17.16 -0.47 -4.10
N SER A 292 -18.49 -0.44 -3.94
CA SER A 292 -19.25 -1.56 -3.37
C SER A 292 -19.34 -2.77 -4.31
N LYS A 293 -19.03 -2.58 -5.60
CA LYS A 293 -19.11 -3.62 -6.64
C LYS A 293 -17.94 -4.61 -6.60
N VAL A 294 -16.96 -4.44 -5.71
CA VAL A 294 -15.84 -5.38 -5.59
C VAL A 294 -16.36 -6.73 -5.07
N SER A 295 -16.26 -7.74 -5.91
CA SER A 295 -16.55 -9.15 -5.60
C SER A 295 -15.37 -10.04 -6.00
N SER A 296 -15.49 -11.36 -5.80
CA SER A 296 -14.52 -12.32 -6.34
C SER A 296 -14.51 -12.31 -7.87
N GLU A 297 -15.67 -12.17 -8.52
CA GLU A 297 -15.79 -12.07 -9.98
C GLU A 297 -15.07 -10.82 -10.51
N TYR A 298 -15.22 -9.69 -9.82
CA TYR A 298 -14.49 -8.46 -10.10
C TYR A 298 -12.97 -8.66 -9.94
N ALA A 299 -12.53 -9.33 -8.87
CA ALA A 299 -11.11 -9.63 -8.67
C ALA A 299 -10.58 -10.57 -9.77
N LYS A 300 -11.38 -11.57 -10.19
CA LYS A 300 -11.03 -12.47 -11.29
C LYS A 300 -10.82 -11.73 -12.60
N SER A 301 -11.65 -10.73 -12.89
CA SER A 301 -11.45 -9.91 -14.08
C SER A 301 -10.23 -9.01 -14.00
N LEU A 302 -9.89 -8.48 -12.82
CA LEU A 302 -8.63 -7.75 -12.66
C LEU A 302 -7.43 -8.65 -12.93
N ILE A 303 -7.46 -9.89 -12.45
CA ILE A 303 -6.46 -10.91 -12.79
C ILE A 303 -6.41 -11.07 -14.32
N TYR A 304 -7.55 -11.27 -14.98
CA TYR A 304 -7.60 -11.41 -16.44
C TYR A 304 -6.99 -10.21 -17.18
N THR A 305 -7.32 -8.98 -16.77
CA THR A 305 -6.78 -7.75 -17.36
C THR A 305 -5.26 -7.65 -17.15
N VAL A 306 -4.75 -8.02 -15.97
CA VAL A 306 -3.30 -8.08 -15.72
C VAL A 306 -2.61 -9.08 -16.64
N GLU A 307 -3.21 -10.25 -16.83
CA GLU A 307 -2.65 -11.32 -17.66
C GLU A 307 -2.70 -11.01 -19.17
N ASN A 308 -3.73 -10.30 -19.64
CA ASN A 308 -4.06 -10.24 -21.07
C ASN A 308 -4.12 -8.83 -21.67
N GLU A 309 -4.42 -7.81 -20.87
CA GLU A 309 -4.82 -6.46 -21.32
C GLU A 309 -3.90 -5.38 -20.73
N ILE A 310 -2.59 -5.54 -20.89
CA ILE A 310 -1.61 -4.69 -20.25
C ILE A 310 -1.71 -3.20 -20.60
N GLY A 311 -2.20 -2.86 -21.81
CA GLY A 311 -2.48 -1.48 -22.19
C GLY A 311 -3.53 -0.81 -21.29
N VAL A 312 -4.49 -1.57 -20.77
CA VAL A 312 -5.51 -1.09 -19.82
C VAL A 312 -4.88 -0.81 -18.46
N LEU A 313 -3.94 -1.66 -18.01
CA LEU A 313 -3.19 -1.39 -16.78
C LEU A 313 -2.32 -0.15 -16.89
N PHE A 314 -1.68 0.03 -18.04
CA PHE A 314 -0.88 1.21 -18.31
C PHE A 314 -1.75 2.48 -18.28
N GLN A 315 -2.90 2.44 -18.96
CA GLN A 315 -3.89 3.53 -18.95
C GLN A 315 -4.38 3.83 -17.54
N ALA A 316 -4.69 2.80 -16.74
CA ALA A 316 -5.08 2.96 -15.35
C ALA A 316 -3.95 3.60 -14.53
N GLY A 317 -2.71 3.14 -14.70
CA GLY A 317 -1.53 3.70 -14.02
C GLY A 317 -1.40 5.20 -14.26
N ILE A 318 -1.40 5.64 -15.52
CA ILE A 318 -1.24 7.06 -15.85
C ILE A 318 -2.45 7.92 -15.44
N SER A 319 -3.64 7.33 -15.34
CA SER A 319 -4.85 8.05 -14.92
C SER A 319 -4.93 8.24 -13.41
N LEU A 320 -4.33 7.33 -12.64
CA LEU A 320 -4.33 7.32 -11.18
C LEU A 320 -3.15 8.11 -10.61
N CYS A 321 -3.05 9.38 -11.01
CA CYS A 321 -2.13 10.38 -10.49
C CYS A 321 -2.72 11.80 -10.65
N ASN A 322 -2.16 12.78 -9.93
CA ASN A 322 -2.51 14.19 -10.11
C ASN A 322 -1.77 14.79 -11.31
N SER A 323 -2.52 15.32 -12.28
CA SER A 323 -2.02 15.91 -13.52
C SER A 323 -2.99 17.00 -14.03
N PRO A 324 -2.64 17.75 -15.10
CA PRO A 324 -3.57 18.69 -15.72
C PRO A 324 -4.88 18.05 -16.23
N ASP A 325 -4.86 16.74 -16.53
CA ASP A 325 -5.99 16.01 -17.12
C ASP A 325 -6.74 15.14 -16.09
N THR A 326 -6.11 14.83 -14.96
CA THR A 326 -6.64 13.92 -13.93
C THR A 326 -6.41 14.40 -12.51
N SER A 327 -7.40 14.22 -11.63
CA SER A 327 -7.26 14.34 -10.18
C SER A 327 -7.29 12.94 -9.55
N TYR A 328 -6.48 12.69 -8.54
CA TYR A 328 -6.38 11.37 -7.93
C TYR A 328 -6.32 11.40 -6.41
N VAL A 329 -7.18 10.59 -5.78
CA VAL A 329 -7.18 10.30 -4.36
C VAL A 329 -7.20 8.80 -4.16
N GLY A 330 -6.18 8.24 -3.53
CA GLY A 330 -6.18 6.83 -3.18
C GLY A 330 -6.00 6.61 -1.68
N LEU A 331 -6.96 5.97 -1.03
CA LEU A 331 -6.96 5.85 0.42
C LEU A 331 -6.64 4.44 0.87
N THR A 332 -5.47 4.27 1.47
CA THR A 332 -5.11 3.03 2.16
C THR A 332 -5.38 3.18 3.64
N ASN A 333 -6.41 2.50 4.14
CA ASN A 333 -6.74 2.54 5.56
C ASN A 333 -6.02 1.45 6.34
N LEU A 334 -5.02 1.86 7.13
CA LEU A 334 -4.22 0.98 8.00
C LEU A 334 -4.72 0.99 9.45
N ARG A 335 -5.66 1.89 9.81
CA ARG A 335 -6.23 2.03 11.16
C ARG A 335 -6.85 0.73 11.68
N TYR A 336 -7.41 -0.09 10.80
CA TYR A 336 -8.05 -1.37 11.17
C TYR A 336 -7.10 -2.58 11.15
N MET A 337 -5.84 -2.39 10.72
CA MET A 337 -4.85 -3.46 10.78
C MET A 337 -4.32 -3.59 12.22
N PRO A 338 -4.03 -4.81 12.70
CA PRO A 338 -3.56 -5.05 14.07
C PRO A 338 -2.09 -4.65 14.29
N LEU A 339 -1.65 -3.52 13.74
CA LEU A 339 -0.27 -3.05 13.81
C LEU A 339 0.10 -2.61 15.23
N TYR A 340 -0.84 -2.03 15.98
CA TYR A 340 -0.63 -1.69 17.39
C TYR A 340 -0.65 -2.90 18.34
N SER A 341 -0.98 -4.09 17.84
CA SER A 341 -0.96 -5.35 18.60
C SER A 341 0.38 -6.08 18.52
N ILE A 342 1.33 -5.55 17.74
CA ILE A 342 2.66 -6.14 17.55
C ILE A 342 3.47 -5.95 18.85
N ASP A 343 3.46 -6.96 19.71
CA ASP A 343 4.09 -6.89 21.04
C ASP A 343 5.24 -7.90 21.17
N PHE A 344 6.49 -7.48 21.18
CA PHE A 344 7.63 -8.41 21.34
C PHE A 344 7.90 -8.85 22.79
N GLY A 345 6.98 -8.56 23.72
CA GLY A 345 7.10 -8.78 25.17
C GLY A 345 7.30 -7.49 25.97
N TYR A 346 7.12 -6.33 25.33
CA TYR A 346 7.34 -5.00 25.90
C TYR A 346 6.13 -4.06 25.71
N GLY A 347 5.00 -4.59 25.26
CA GLY A 347 3.86 -3.82 24.79
C GLY A 347 3.89 -3.60 23.27
N GLY A 348 2.75 -3.16 22.74
CA GLY A 348 2.63 -2.78 21.33
C GLY A 348 3.35 -1.45 21.03
N PRO A 349 3.51 -1.07 19.75
CA PRO A 349 4.18 0.17 19.39
C PRO A 349 3.44 1.40 19.94
N GLU A 350 4.21 2.42 20.33
CA GLU A 350 3.70 3.74 20.68
C GLU A 350 3.43 4.57 19.43
N ILE A 351 4.32 4.46 18.44
CA ILE A 351 4.25 5.18 17.16
C ILE A 351 4.37 4.16 16.03
N LEU A 352 3.48 4.29 15.05
CA LEU A 352 3.57 3.59 13.77
C LEU A 352 3.85 4.60 12.67
N SER A 353 4.84 4.31 11.85
CA SER A 353 5.11 5.03 10.62
C SER A 353 5.56 4.03 9.55
N ASN A 354 5.15 4.26 8.31
CA ASN A 354 5.68 3.53 7.17
C ASN A 354 6.72 4.40 6.47
N GLY A 355 7.74 3.76 5.89
CA GLY A 355 8.69 4.45 5.03
C GLY A 355 8.00 5.20 3.88
N TYR A 356 8.75 6.13 3.28
CA TYR A 356 8.28 6.97 2.19
C TYR A 356 7.60 6.14 1.08
N PHE A 357 6.39 6.55 0.69
CA PHE A 357 5.71 5.98 -0.47
C PHE A 357 6.03 6.82 -1.69
N ILE A 358 6.36 6.17 -2.80
CA ILE A 358 6.74 6.86 -4.04
C ILE A 358 5.53 7.04 -4.97
N ARG A 359 4.29 7.14 -4.45
CA ARG A 359 3.09 7.28 -5.29
C ARG A 359 2.30 8.54 -4.94
N GLU A 360 2.42 9.53 -5.81
CA GLU A 360 1.64 10.78 -5.78
C GLU A 360 0.14 10.50 -5.74
N GLY A 361 -0.57 11.24 -4.89
CA GLY A 361 -2.01 11.14 -4.70
C GLY A 361 -2.47 9.88 -3.94
N MET A 362 -1.55 9.10 -3.35
CA MET A 362 -1.89 8.01 -2.43
C MET A 362 -1.71 8.47 -0.97
N GLN A 363 -2.70 8.17 -0.13
CA GLN A 363 -2.78 8.62 1.25
C GLN A 363 -2.93 7.39 2.16
N ARG A 364 -2.34 7.48 3.35
CA ARG A 364 -2.37 6.40 4.35
C ARG A 364 -3.01 6.91 5.63
N ILE A 365 -3.95 6.12 6.16
CA ILE A 365 -4.67 6.45 7.39
C ILE A 365 -4.18 5.54 8.50
N TYR A 366 -3.69 6.13 9.59
CA TYR A 366 -3.35 5.43 10.83
C TYR A 366 -4.29 5.84 11.96
N SER A 367 -4.46 4.94 12.93
CA SER A 367 -5.11 5.31 14.18
C SER A 367 -4.17 6.19 14.99
N ASN A 368 -4.70 7.29 15.52
CA ASN A 368 -4.02 8.04 16.56
C ASN A 368 -4.49 7.52 17.93
N LYS A 369 -3.55 7.04 18.75
CA LYS A 369 -3.85 6.45 20.06
C LYS A 369 -4.13 7.49 21.15
N GLN A 370 -3.74 8.75 20.96
CA GLN A 370 -3.80 9.78 22.00
C GLN A 370 -5.23 10.25 22.23
N ASP A 371 -6.00 10.40 21.16
CA ASP A 371 -7.35 10.98 21.20
C ASP A 371 -8.42 10.14 20.47
N GLY A 372 -8.03 9.01 19.86
CA GLY A 372 -8.94 8.14 19.09
C GLY A 372 -9.22 8.61 17.66
N GLY A 373 -8.52 9.66 17.22
CA GLY A 373 -8.56 10.22 15.88
C GLY A 373 -7.81 9.39 14.83
N ILE A 374 -7.41 10.05 13.74
CA ILE A 374 -6.52 9.48 12.71
C ILE A 374 -5.40 10.44 12.33
N ASP A 375 -4.31 9.85 11.90
CA ASP A 375 -3.22 10.52 11.22
C ASP A 375 -3.27 10.16 9.73
N LEU A 376 -3.42 11.18 8.88
CA LEU A 376 -3.48 11.06 7.43
C LEU A 376 -2.13 11.51 6.85
N PHE A 377 -1.35 10.54 6.38
CA PHE A 377 -0.13 10.81 5.61
C PHE A 377 -0.49 10.99 4.15
N MET A 378 -0.26 12.18 3.62
CA MET A 378 -0.53 12.55 2.23
C MET A 378 0.78 12.49 1.44
N ASN A 379 0.85 11.61 0.44
CA ASN A 379 1.91 11.68 -0.57
C ASN A 379 1.40 12.59 -1.70
N ILE A 380 1.55 13.89 -1.50
CA ILE A 380 1.16 14.93 -2.45
C ILE A 380 2.35 15.86 -2.61
N LYS A 381 2.63 16.31 -3.83
CA LYS A 381 3.69 17.29 -4.10
C LYS A 381 3.49 18.58 -3.31
N ASP A 382 4.58 19.17 -2.82
CA ASP A 382 4.60 20.45 -2.11
C ASP A 382 3.82 21.54 -2.86
N ASP A 383 4.07 21.68 -4.17
CA ASP A 383 3.39 22.66 -5.02
C ASP A 383 1.86 22.53 -5.00
N LEU A 384 1.35 21.28 -4.97
CA LEU A 384 -0.09 21.03 -4.87
C LEU A 384 -0.58 21.24 -3.43
N PHE A 385 0.24 20.83 -2.46
CA PHE A 385 -0.06 20.99 -1.04
C PHE A 385 -0.14 22.47 -0.60
N GLU A 386 0.59 23.37 -1.25
CA GLU A 386 0.50 24.83 -1.04
C GLU A 386 -0.92 25.39 -1.22
N TYR A 387 -1.73 24.73 -2.04
CA TYR A 387 -3.15 25.06 -2.23
C TYR A 387 -4.03 24.35 -1.20
N LEU A 388 -3.75 23.08 -0.91
CA LEU A 388 -4.51 22.29 0.08
C LEU A 388 -4.39 22.85 1.50
N LYS A 389 -3.21 23.35 1.88
CA LYS A 389 -2.98 23.96 3.20
C LYS A 389 -3.69 25.31 3.40
N LYS A 390 -4.40 25.79 2.37
CA LYS A 390 -5.26 26.99 2.40
C LYS A 390 -6.74 26.63 2.24
N SER A 391 -7.08 25.34 2.14
CA SER A 391 -8.46 24.88 1.98
C SER A 391 -9.17 24.89 3.33
N ASP A 392 -9.98 25.92 3.57
CA ASP A 392 -10.86 25.98 4.76
C ASP A 392 -11.79 24.76 4.84
N GLU A 393 -12.20 24.20 3.70
CA GLU A 393 -13.04 23.02 3.61
C GLU A 393 -12.35 21.76 4.19
N LEU A 394 -11.04 21.58 3.94
CA LEU A 394 -10.24 20.49 4.50
C LEU A 394 -9.85 20.77 5.95
N LEU A 395 -9.33 21.97 6.21
CA LEU A 395 -8.77 22.36 7.52
C LEU A 395 -9.82 22.53 8.61
N LYS A 396 -11.09 22.65 8.23
CA LYS A 396 -12.21 22.48 9.16
C LYS A 396 -12.13 21.14 9.92
N TYR A 397 -11.63 20.08 9.28
CA TYR A 397 -11.61 18.72 9.86
C TYR A 397 -10.21 18.23 10.23
N ALA A 398 -9.15 18.97 9.93
CA ALA A 398 -7.78 18.51 10.14
C ALA A 398 -6.84 19.63 10.60
N ASP A 399 -5.86 19.26 11.41
CA ASP A 399 -4.71 20.11 11.75
C ASP A 399 -3.49 19.64 10.99
N ILE A 400 -2.74 20.56 10.37
CA ILE A 400 -1.48 20.23 9.71
C ILE A 400 -0.40 20.05 10.79
N ILE A 401 0.34 18.96 10.72
CA ILE A 401 1.44 18.65 11.64
C ILE A 401 2.80 18.94 11.00
N PHE A 402 3.05 18.46 9.77
CA PHE A 402 4.23 18.79 8.96
C PHE A 402 3.96 18.60 7.46
#